data_AF-A0A800C5S6-F1
#
_entry.id   AF-A0A800C5S6-F1
#
_cell.length_a   1.000
_cell.length_b   1.000
_cell.length_c   1.000
_cell.angle_alpha   90.00
_cell.angle_beta   90.00
_cell.angle_gamma   90.00
#
_symmetry.space_group_name_H-M   'P 1'
#
loop_
_entity.id
_entity.type
_entity.pdbx_description
1 polymer ?
#
loop_
_entity_poly.entity_id
_entity_poly.type
_entity_poly.pdbx_seq_one_letter_code
_entity_poly.pdbx_strand_id
1 'polypeptide(L)'
;MAVFTTLLFPVVNGLFGKKGIKALQLIMYQMGIDRAPIVNKALNIDVNDARSLGRILDFDDGLCEVKGVWTMETKGKAIKVVGTCPLGRMLVRCPEICRTIIAAMEAGTFYPLNPNIKVPELPRLISEGGDCCVGTIELPYLEEHTALEISPWATGPDNYAPAIHIPGLNKKLACQAFKTLGTSSIKLLRYGTKQKMAWYDFFKYQSVKAPQE
;
A
#
# COMPACT_ATOMS: atom_id res chain seq x y z
N MET A 1 0.33 13.58 2.78
CA MET A 1 -0.63 12.50 2.55
C MET A 1 -1.98 12.76 3.23
N ALA A 2 -2.02 12.98 4.56
CA ALA A 2 -3.27 13.20 5.31
C ALA A 2 -4.22 14.25 4.69
N VAL A 3 -3.73 15.45 4.35
CA VAL A 3 -4.53 16.52 3.69
C VAL A 3 -5.14 16.07 2.36
N PHE A 4 -4.38 15.31 1.56
CA PHE A 4 -4.84 14.81 0.27
C PHE A 4 -5.93 13.75 0.47
N THR A 5 -5.79 12.85 1.46
CA THR A 5 -6.77 11.79 1.69
C THR A 5 -8.02 12.25 2.43
N THR A 6 -7.93 13.17 3.40
CA THR A 6 -9.10 13.55 4.21
C THR A 6 -9.95 14.68 3.63
N LEU A 7 -9.38 15.53 2.76
CA LEU A 7 -10.11 16.64 2.14
C LEU A 7 -10.42 16.38 0.66
N LEU A 8 -9.46 15.88 -0.11
CA LEU A 8 -9.67 15.71 -1.55
C LEU A 8 -10.67 14.59 -1.83
N PHE A 9 -10.61 13.49 -1.08
CA PHE A 9 -11.45 12.34 -1.36
C PHE A 9 -12.95 12.62 -1.16
N PRO A 10 -13.44 13.19 -0.03
CA PRO A 10 -14.86 13.54 0.10
C PRO A 10 -15.34 14.50 -1.00
N VAL A 11 -14.49 15.47 -1.37
CA VAL A 11 -14.78 16.43 -2.43
C VAL A 11 -14.88 15.74 -3.80
N VAL A 12 -13.90 14.90 -4.14
CA VAL A 12 -13.88 14.19 -5.41
C VAL A 12 -15.02 13.16 -5.49
N ASN A 13 -15.32 12.47 -4.40
CA ASN A 13 -16.44 11.55 -4.33
C ASN A 13 -17.77 12.30 -4.48
N GLY A 14 -17.95 13.42 -3.79
CA GLY A 14 -19.17 14.24 -3.86
C GLY A 14 -19.40 14.84 -5.25
N LEU A 15 -18.34 15.34 -5.90
CA LEU A 15 -18.46 16.01 -7.20
C LEU A 15 -18.47 15.05 -8.40
N PHE A 16 -17.72 13.94 -8.33
CA PHE A 16 -17.44 13.08 -9.49
C PHE A 16 -17.77 11.60 -9.24
N GLY A 17 -18.20 11.23 -8.04
CA GLY A 17 -18.59 9.87 -7.65
C GLY A 17 -17.51 8.83 -7.97
N LYS A 18 -17.96 7.63 -8.37
CA LYS A 18 -17.10 6.48 -8.70
C LYS A 18 -16.04 6.78 -9.76
N LYS A 19 -16.33 7.68 -10.72
CA LYS A 19 -15.36 8.06 -11.77
C LYS A 19 -14.20 8.87 -11.18
N GLY A 20 -14.50 9.79 -10.26
CA GLY A 20 -13.48 10.54 -9.53
C GLY A 20 -12.59 9.65 -8.67
N ILE A 21 -13.18 8.68 -7.98
CA ILE A 21 -12.40 7.71 -7.19
C ILE A 21 -11.48 6.88 -8.08
N LYS A 22 -11.99 6.36 -9.21
CA LYS A 22 -11.18 5.61 -10.18
C LYS A 22 -10.02 6.46 -10.73
N ALA A 23 -10.24 7.74 -10.96
CA ALA A 23 -9.18 8.68 -11.37
C ALA A 23 -8.09 8.84 -10.29
N LEU A 24 -8.48 8.98 -9.02
CA LEU A 24 -7.51 9.04 -7.92
C LEU A 24 -6.73 7.73 -7.77
N GLN A 25 -7.39 6.58 -7.93
CA GLN A 25 -6.73 5.28 -7.90
C GLN A 25 -5.68 5.14 -9.01
N LEU A 26 -5.98 5.60 -10.23
CA LEU A 26 -5.03 5.61 -11.35
C LEU A 26 -3.78 6.43 -11.03
N ILE A 27 -3.96 7.63 -10.46
CA ILE A 27 -2.86 8.51 -10.07
C ILE A 27 -2.00 7.84 -8.99
N MET A 28 -2.64 7.28 -7.97
CA MET A 28 -1.95 6.66 -6.83
C MET A 28 -1.24 5.37 -7.23
N TYR A 29 -1.83 4.58 -8.12
CA TYR A 29 -1.16 3.44 -8.73
C TYR A 29 0.09 3.87 -9.50
N GLN A 30 -0.01 4.90 -10.35
CA GLN A 30 1.17 5.41 -11.07
C GLN A 30 2.23 5.97 -10.12
N MET A 31 1.83 6.62 -9.02
CA MET A 31 2.77 7.03 -7.96
C MET A 31 3.49 5.82 -7.37
N GLY A 32 2.78 4.73 -7.12
CA GLY A 32 3.34 3.44 -6.73
C GLY A 32 4.39 2.94 -7.72
N ILE A 33 4.03 2.88 -9.00
CA ILE A 33 4.93 2.44 -10.09
C ILE A 33 6.22 3.26 -10.10
N ASP A 34 6.08 4.58 -10.03
CA ASP A 34 7.20 5.50 -10.17
C ASP A 34 8.10 5.51 -8.92
N ARG A 35 7.55 5.24 -7.72
CA ARG A 35 8.33 5.14 -6.48
C ARG A 35 9.03 3.79 -6.31
N ALA A 36 8.49 2.71 -6.88
CA ALA A 36 9.00 1.34 -6.72
C ALA A 36 10.53 1.22 -6.91
N PRO A 37 11.15 1.65 -8.03
CA PRO A 37 12.60 1.53 -8.21
C PRO A 37 13.41 2.40 -7.24
N ILE A 38 12.83 3.51 -6.76
CA ILE A 38 13.50 4.41 -5.81
C ILE A 38 13.59 3.73 -4.45
N VAL A 39 12.48 3.20 -3.94
CA VAL A 39 12.44 2.53 -2.64
C VAL A 39 13.18 1.20 -2.66
N ASN A 40 13.10 0.45 -3.76
CA ASN A 40 13.86 -0.80 -3.92
C ASN A 40 15.37 -0.55 -3.76
N LYS A 41 15.92 0.39 -4.52
CA LYS A 41 17.34 0.74 -4.45
C LYS A 41 17.74 1.28 -3.07
N ALA A 42 16.92 2.15 -2.48
CA ALA A 42 17.26 2.81 -1.23
C ALA A 42 17.21 1.85 -0.03
N LEU A 43 16.22 0.95 -0.01
CA LEU A 43 16.01 0.01 1.08
C LEU A 43 16.79 -1.30 0.87
N ASN A 44 17.34 -1.55 -0.32
CA ASN A 44 17.98 -2.82 -0.69
C ASN A 44 17.00 -3.99 -0.49
N ILE A 45 15.87 -3.94 -1.21
CA ILE A 45 14.80 -4.94 -1.11
C ILE A 45 15.22 -6.20 -1.89
N ASP A 46 15.29 -7.33 -1.18
CA ASP A 46 15.15 -8.64 -1.81
C ASP A 46 13.69 -8.84 -2.21
N VAL A 47 13.44 -9.01 -3.50
CA VAL A 47 12.09 -9.16 -4.06
C VAL A 47 11.53 -10.57 -3.89
N ASN A 48 12.36 -11.54 -3.51
CA ASN A 48 11.97 -12.93 -3.25
C ASN A 48 11.80 -13.23 -1.75
N ASP A 49 11.69 -12.20 -0.92
CA ASP A 49 11.46 -12.31 0.51
C ASP A 49 10.31 -11.37 0.93
N ALA A 50 9.20 -11.95 1.40
CA ALA A 50 8.00 -11.24 1.81
C ALA A 50 8.27 -10.24 2.93
N ARG A 51 9.13 -10.59 3.89
CA ARG A 51 9.48 -9.70 4.99
C ARG A 51 10.40 -8.58 4.52
N SER A 52 11.34 -8.87 3.63
CA SER A 52 12.15 -7.85 2.95
C SER A 52 11.27 -6.83 2.24
N LEU A 53 10.29 -7.26 1.43
CA LEU A 53 9.28 -6.39 0.82
C LEU A 53 8.52 -5.56 1.86
N GLY A 54 8.20 -6.15 3.01
CA GLY A 54 7.59 -5.48 4.16
C GLY A 54 8.37 -4.27 4.70
N ARG A 55 9.67 -4.15 4.42
CA ARG A 55 10.47 -2.97 4.80
C ARG A 55 10.03 -1.69 4.08
N ILE A 56 9.35 -1.82 2.94
CA ILE A 56 8.68 -0.67 2.28
C ILE A 56 7.56 -0.12 3.18
N LEU A 57 6.77 -1.02 3.79
CA LEU A 57 5.72 -0.62 4.74
C LEU A 57 6.33 -0.06 6.02
N ASP A 58 7.43 -0.64 6.54
CA ASP A 58 8.12 -0.09 7.72
C ASP A 58 8.64 1.33 7.50
N PHE A 59 9.15 1.61 6.28
CA PHE A 59 9.53 2.95 5.88
C PHE A 59 8.32 3.90 5.85
N ASP A 60 7.22 3.51 5.20
CA ASP A 60 6.01 4.33 5.11
C ASP A 60 5.34 4.56 6.47
N ASP A 61 5.38 3.55 7.34
CA ASP A 61 4.88 3.61 8.70
C ASP A 61 5.66 4.63 9.54
N GLY A 62 6.98 4.66 9.39
CA GLY A 62 7.82 5.68 10.03
C GLY A 62 7.46 7.11 9.61
N LEU A 63 7.04 7.31 8.35
CA LEU A 63 6.60 8.62 7.86
C LEU A 63 5.21 9.04 8.39
N CYS A 64 4.39 8.05 8.74
CA CYS A 64 2.99 8.26 9.12
C CYS A 64 2.72 7.99 10.60
N GLU A 65 3.77 7.81 11.40
CA GLU A 65 3.72 7.45 12.82
C GLU A 65 2.84 6.22 13.10
N VAL A 66 2.85 5.27 12.17
CA VAL A 66 2.13 4.01 12.28
C VAL A 66 2.95 3.05 13.14
N LYS A 67 2.29 2.37 14.09
CA LYS A 67 2.91 1.39 14.96
C LYS A 67 2.24 0.04 14.79
N GLY A 68 3.01 -0.94 14.32
CA GLY A 68 2.60 -2.33 14.20
C GLY A 68 3.74 -3.31 14.39
N VAL A 69 3.38 -4.53 14.75
CA VAL A 69 4.29 -5.65 14.99
C VAL A 69 4.14 -6.66 13.85
N TRP A 70 5.25 -7.23 13.42
CA TRP A 70 5.23 -8.36 12.49
C TRP A 70 4.99 -9.66 13.25
N THR A 71 3.84 -10.27 13.01
CA THR A 71 3.40 -11.52 13.66
C THR A 71 3.82 -12.78 12.89
N MET A 72 4.24 -12.61 11.64
CA MET A 72 4.84 -13.63 10.80
C MET A 72 5.90 -12.96 9.93
N GLU A 73 7.10 -13.54 9.85
CA GLU A 73 8.28 -12.96 9.20
C GLU A 73 9.07 -14.02 8.41
N THR A 74 8.39 -14.82 7.57
CA THR A 74 9.07 -15.78 6.69
C THR A 74 9.35 -15.18 5.32
N LYS A 75 10.19 -15.86 4.52
CA LYS A 75 10.43 -15.47 3.12
C LYS A 75 9.15 -15.55 2.27
N GLY A 76 8.29 -16.55 2.52
CA GLY A 76 7.05 -16.74 1.76
C GLY A 76 5.88 -15.88 2.20
N LYS A 77 5.86 -15.46 3.48
CA LYS A 77 4.73 -14.73 4.03
C LYS A 77 5.15 -13.83 5.19
N ALA A 78 4.67 -12.59 5.15
CA ALA A 78 4.84 -11.63 6.22
C ALA A 78 3.48 -11.02 6.61
N ILE A 79 3.15 -11.04 7.90
CA ILE A 79 1.88 -10.49 8.42
C ILE A 79 2.19 -9.40 9.44
N LYS A 80 1.72 -8.19 9.17
CA LYS A 80 1.83 -7.05 10.08
C LYS A 80 0.49 -6.75 10.75
N VAL A 81 0.51 -6.61 12.07
CA VAL A 81 -0.63 -6.16 12.87
C VAL A 81 -0.34 -4.76 13.38
N VAL A 82 -1.12 -3.78 12.91
CA VAL A 82 -0.96 -2.36 13.22
C VAL A 82 -2.00 -1.95 14.25
N GLY A 83 -1.54 -1.66 15.47
CA GLY A 83 -2.41 -1.20 16.57
C GLY A 83 -2.57 0.32 16.63
N THR A 84 -1.67 1.08 16.00
CA THR A 84 -1.78 2.54 15.93
C THR A 84 -1.59 3.02 14.50
N CYS A 85 -2.60 3.66 13.93
CA CYS A 85 -2.53 4.31 12.64
C CYS A 85 -3.26 5.65 12.72
N PRO A 86 -2.55 6.79 12.77
CA PRO A 86 -3.17 8.11 12.79
C PRO A 86 -4.10 8.33 11.59
N LEU A 87 -3.65 7.91 10.40
CA LEU A 87 -4.44 8.01 9.18
C LEU A 87 -5.72 7.17 9.27
N GLY A 88 -5.65 5.92 9.75
CA GLY A 88 -6.82 5.07 9.92
C GLY A 88 -7.90 5.70 10.81
N ARG A 89 -7.50 6.34 11.91
CA ARG A 89 -8.42 7.07 12.81
C ARG A 89 -9.06 8.29 12.15
N MET A 90 -8.29 9.04 11.33
CA MET A 90 -8.83 10.18 10.59
C MET A 90 -9.80 9.75 9.49
N LEU A 91 -9.61 8.54 8.95
CA LEU A 91 -10.37 7.98 7.84
C LEU A 91 -11.64 7.21 8.26
N VAL A 92 -12.04 7.25 9.54
CA VAL A 92 -13.27 6.59 10.00
C VAL A 92 -14.53 7.05 9.26
N ARG A 93 -14.54 8.29 8.74
CA ARG A 93 -15.66 8.83 7.93
C ARG A 93 -15.58 8.45 6.44
N CYS A 94 -14.44 7.95 5.98
CA CYS A 94 -14.20 7.51 4.60
C CYS A 94 -13.31 6.24 4.60
N PRO A 95 -13.75 5.14 5.24
CA PRO A 95 -12.95 3.93 5.41
C PRO A 95 -12.46 3.31 4.11
N GLU A 96 -13.23 3.50 3.03
CA GLU A 96 -12.95 3.00 1.70
C GLU A 96 -11.61 3.51 1.15
N ILE A 97 -11.09 4.64 1.64
CA ILE A 97 -9.81 5.21 1.20
C ILE A 97 -8.66 4.23 1.43
N CYS A 98 -8.63 3.56 2.58
CA CYS A 98 -7.60 2.57 2.89
C CYS A 98 -7.66 1.39 1.89
N ARG A 99 -8.86 0.90 1.58
CA ARG A 99 -9.06 -0.22 0.66
C ARG A 99 -8.93 0.13 -0.83
N THR A 100 -9.06 1.41 -1.17
CA THR A 100 -9.12 1.84 -2.58
C THR A 100 -7.88 2.62 -2.99
N ILE A 101 -7.58 3.70 -2.28
CA ILE A 101 -6.55 4.67 -2.65
C ILE A 101 -5.18 4.20 -2.17
N ILE A 102 -5.08 3.81 -0.90
CA ILE A 102 -3.82 3.31 -0.33
C ILE A 102 -3.46 1.98 -0.99
N ALA A 103 -4.41 1.05 -1.06
CA ALA A 103 -4.21 -0.24 -1.76
C ALA A 103 -3.74 -0.07 -3.21
N ALA A 104 -4.25 0.93 -3.95
CA ALA A 104 -3.77 1.21 -5.32
C ALA A 104 -2.31 1.67 -5.35
N MET A 105 -1.85 2.44 -4.37
CA MET A 105 -0.44 2.84 -4.28
C MET A 105 0.46 1.65 -3.92
N GLU A 106 0.05 0.84 -2.94
CA GLU A 106 0.79 -0.37 -2.56
C GLU A 106 0.92 -1.33 -3.74
N ALA A 107 -0.20 -1.55 -4.46
CA ALA A 107 -0.22 -2.32 -5.70
C ALA A 107 0.82 -1.84 -6.73
N GLY A 108 0.80 -0.54 -7.03
CA GLY A 108 1.73 0.06 -7.97
C GLY A 108 3.16 -0.03 -7.47
N THR A 109 3.38 -0.07 -6.15
CA THR A 109 4.71 -0.18 -5.56
C THR A 109 5.25 -1.61 -5.64
N PHE A 110 4.46 -2.62 -5.25
CA PHE A 110 4.93 -4.00 -5.17
C PHE A 110 4.95 -4.73 -6.51
N TYR A 111 3.94 -4.52 -7.36
CA TYR A 111 3.80 -5.29 -8.61
C TYR A 111 5.01 -5.16 -9.56
N PRO A 112 5.60 -3.96 -9.78
CA PRO A 112 6.82 -3.83 -10.60
C PRO A 112 8.06 -4.46 -9.97
N LEU A 113 8.09 -4.63 -8.65
CA LEU A 113 9.21 -5.26 -7.96
C LEU A 113 9.12 -6.78 -8.07
N ASN A 114 7.91 -7.32 -7.95
CA ASN A 114 7.66 -8.74 -8.10
C ASN A 114 6.27 -8.97 -8.71
N PRO A 115 6.16 -9.35 -9.99
CA PRO A 115 4.87 -9.58 -10.65
C PRO A 115 4.16 -10.84 -10.16
N ASN A 116 4.86 -11.74 -9.46
CA ASN A 116 4.31 -12.98 -8.91
C ASN A 116 3.89 -12.84 -7.44
N ILE A 117 4.05 -11.64 -6.84
CA ILE A 117 3.57 -11.36 -5.49
C ILE A 117 2.05 -11.54 -5.43
N LYS A 118 1.56 -12.18 -4.37
CA LYS A 118 0.13 -12.06 -4.06
C LYS A 118 -0.11 -10.65 -3.56
N VAL A 119 -1.12 -10.02 -4.14
CA VAL A 119 -1.58 -8.70 -3.75
C VAL A 119 -1.71 -8.58 -2.23
N PRO A 120 -1.13 -7.53 -1.62
CA PRO A 120 -1.33 -7.30 -0.21
C PRO A 120 -2.80 -7.16 0.14
N GLU A 121 -3.28 -8.04 1.01
CA GLU A 121 -4.63 -8.01 1.53
C GLU A 121 -4.68 -7.17 2.82
N LEU A 122 -5.75 -6.40 2.96
CA LEU A 122 -6.06 -5.62 4.16
C LEU A 122 -7.37 -6.16 4.79
N PRO A 123 -7.36 -7.35 5.42
CA PRO A 123 -8.59 -7.98 5.91
C PRO A 123 -9.26 -7.19 7.04
N ARG A 124 -8.49 -6.49 7.86
CA ARG A 124 -8.99 -5.66 8.98
C ARG A 124 -8.40 -4.26 8.91
N LEU A 125 -9.20 -3.26 9.28
CA LEU A 125 -8.83 -1.85 9.23
C LEU A 125 -9.38 -1.08 10.44
N ILE A 126 -8.54 -0.24 11.03
CA ILE A 126 -8.94 0.74 12.05
C ILE A 126 -9.99 1.72 11.52
N SER A 127 -9.87 2.11 10.25
CA SER A 127 -10.82 3.03 9.63
C SER A 127 -12.24 2.45 9.54
N GLU A 128 -12.38 1.13 9.56
CA GLU A 128 -13.67 0.42 9.54
C GLU A 128 -14.21 0.09 10.94
N GLY A 129 -13.63 0.71 11.98
CA GLY A 129 -14.02 0.46 13.37
C GLY A 129 -13.30 -0.73 14.02
N GLY A 130 -12.33 -1.34 13.33
CA GLY A 130 -11.45 -2.33 13.94
C GLY A 130 -10.55 -1.72 15.01
N ASP A 131 -10.15 -2.55 15.96
CA ASP A 131 -9.07 -2.31 16.94
C ASP A 131 -7.67 -2.27 16.30
N CYS A 132 -7.48 -2.90 15.14
CA CYS A 132 -6.21 -2.94 14.41
C CYS A 132 -6.39 -2.97 12.88
N CYS A 133 -5.32 -2.63 12.16
CA CYS A 133 -5.18 -2.99 10.75
C CYS A 133 -4.33 -4.26 10.63
N VAL A 134 -4.65 -5.12 9.68
CA VAL A 134 -3.82 -6.28 9.33
C VAL A 134 -3.40 -6.13 7.89
N GLY A 135 -2.09 -6.20 7.63
CA GLY A 135 -1.51 -6.20 6.29
C GLY A 135 -0.74 -7.48 6.06
N THR A 136 -0.93 -8.09 4.89
CA THR A 136 -0.27 -9.36 4.53
C THR A 136 0.51 -9.19 3.24
N ILE A 137 1.72 -9.74 3.18
CA ILE A 137 2.53 -9.90 1.97
C ILE A 137 2.76 -11.40 1.77
N GLU A 138 2.42 -11.95 0.60
CA GLU A 138 2.62 -13.38 0.30
C GLU A 138 3.32 -13.58 -1.04
N LEU A 139 4.25 -14.53 -1.09
CA LEU A 139 4.98 -14.98 -2.28
C LEU A 139 4.61 -16.45 -2.56
N PRO A 140 3.44 -16.71 -3.17
CA PRO A 140 2.87 -18.05 -3.26
C PRO A 140 3.62 -18.98 -4.22
N TYR A 141 4.55 -18.45 -5.01
CA TYR A 141 5.34 -19.22 -5.98
C TYR A 141 6.62 -19.81 -5.39
N LEU A 142 7.00 -19.44 -4.16
CA LEU A 142 8.18 -20.01 -3.50
C LEU A 142 7.91 -21.45 -3.10
N GLU A 143 8.92 -22.31 -3.23
CA GLU A 143 8.84 -23.67 -2.72
C GLU A 143 8.64 -23.67 -1.21
N GLU A 144 7.84 -24.61 -0.70
CA GLU A 144 7.41 -24.64 0.71
C GLU A 144 8.58 -24.54 1.69
N HIS A 145 9.65 -25.29 1.44
CA HIS A 145 10.84 -25.28 2.30
C HIS A 145 11.48 -23.88 2.39
N THR A 146 11.59 -23.16 1.25
CA THR A 146 12.12 -21.79 1.21
C THR A 146 11.12 -20.81 1.82
N ALA A 147 9.83 -20.98 1.54
CA ALA A 147 8.76 -20.10 1.99
C ALA A 147 8.63 -20.05 3.52
N LEU A 148 8.97 -21.14 4.21
CA LEU A 148 8.94 -21.26 5.67
C LEU A 148 10.21 -20.76 6.36
N GLU A 149 11.29 -20.48 5.63
CA GLU A 149 12.50 -19.92 6.22
C GLU A 149 12.23 -18.56 6.85
N ILE A 150 12.72 -18.36 8.07
CA ILE A 150 12.71 -17.05 8.72
C ILE A 150 13.54 -16.09 7.88
N SER A 151 12.96 -14.93 7.59
CA SER A 151 13.64 -13.92 6.82
C SER A 151 14.88 -13.41 7.56
N PRO A 152 16.01 -13.18 6.87
CA PRO A 152 17.15 -12.45 7.45
C PRO A 152 16.79 -11.01 7.85
N TRP A 153 15.63 -10.50 7.42
CA TRP A 153 15.10 -9.19 7.76
C TRP A 153 14.07 -9.22 8.91
N ALA A 154 13.89 -10.35 9.57
CA ALA A 154 12.99 -10.48 10.70
C ALA A 154 13.41 -9.54 11.85
N THR A 155 12.41 -8.94 12.48
CA THR A 155 12.56 -8.02 13.62
C THR A 155 12.41 -8.73 14.96
N GLY A 156 11.87 -9.96 14.96
CA GLY A 156 11.64 -10.76 16.15
C GLY A 156 10.28 -10.48 16.79
N PRO A 157 9.82 -11.38 17.68
CA PRO A 157 8.51 -11.25 18.31
C PRO A 157 8.43 -9.97 19.16
N ASP A 158 7.25 -9.36 19.17
CA ASP A 158 6.89 -8.19 20.00
C ASP A 158 7.65 -6.89 19.73
N ASN A 159 8.52 -6.86 18.72
CA ASN A 159 9.22 -5.66 18.33
C ASN A 159 8.42 -4.86 17.30
N TYR A 160 8.28 -3.56 17.56
CA TYR A 160 7.92 -2.62 16.49
C TYR A 160 9.09 -2.56 15.52
N ALA A 161 8.80 -2.71 14.22
CA ALA A 161 9.82 -2.48 13.22
C ALA A 161 10.39 -1.06 13.39
N PRO A 162 11.72 -0.90 13.43
CA PRO A 162 12.32 0.40 13.65
C PRO A 162 11.97 1.33 12.49
N ALA A 163 11.71 2.60 12.80
CA ALA A 163 11.50 3.61 11.76
C ALA A 163 12.75 3.68 10.87
N ILE A 164 12.56 3.47 9.56
CA ILE A 164 13.67 3.49 8.61
C ILE A 164 13.92 4.93 8.16
N HIS A 165 15.07 5.48 8.52
CA HIS A 165 15.48 6.81 8.08
C HIS A 165 16.62 6.74 7.06
N ILE A 166 16.35 7.15 5.82
CA ILE A 166 17.36 7.26 4.76
C ILE A 166 17.51 8.74 4.36
N PRO A 167 18.69 9.34 4.57
CA PRO A 167 18.94 10.73 4.22
C PRO A 167 18.57 11.04 2.75
N GLY A 168 17.79 12.09 2.55
CA GLY A 168 17.39 12.56 1.21
C GLY A 168 16.34 11.71 0.48
N LEU A 169 16.00 10.51 0.97
CA LEU A 169 15.00 9.65 0.34
C LEU A 169 13.63 10.32 0.29
N ASN A 170 13.20 10.94 1.39
CA ASN A 170 11.91 11.64 1.46
C ASN A 170 11.82 12.77 0.43
N LYS A 171 12.89 13.55 0.26
CA LYS A 171 12.95 14.62 -0.75
C LYS A 171 12.84 14.05 -2.17
N LYS A 172 13.57 12.96 -2.45
CA LYS A 172 13.53 12.29 -3.75
C LYS A 172 12.14 11.74 -4.06
N LEU A 173 11.50 11.08 -3.10
CA LEU A 173 10.13 10.56 -3.23
C LEU A 173 9.12 11.69 -3.41
N ALA A 174 9.25 12.79 -2.67
CA ALA A 174 8.39 13.96 -2.83
C ALA A 174 8.51 14.57 -4.24
N CYS A 175 9.73 14.80 -4.73
CA CYS A 175 9.95 15.29 -6.09
C CYS A 175 9.35 14.35 -7.15
N GLN A 176 9.53 13.04 -6.98
CA GLN A 176 8.94 12.05 -7.88
C GLN A 176 7.40 12.10 -7.82
N ALA A 177 6.81 12.15 -6.63
CA ALA A 177 5.36 12.24 -6.46
C ALA A 177 4.76 13.47 -7.15
N PHE A 178 5.39 14.65 -7.04
CA PHE A 178 4.93 15.85 -7.75
C PHE A 178 5.00 15.68 -9.28
N LYS A 179 6.10 15.11 -9.78
CA LYS A 179 6.25 14.82 -11.22
C LYS A 179 5.17 13.85 -11.69
N THR A 180 4.93 12.78 -10.94
CA THR A 180 3.91 11.78 -11.25
C THR A 180 2.50 12.34 -11.19
N LEU A 181 2.20 13.19 -10.21
CA LEU A 181 0.91 13.87 -10.10
C LEU A 181 0.63 14.72 -11.36
N GLY A 182 1.61 15.52 -11.79
CA GLY A 182 1.48 16.34 -12.99
C GLY A 182 1.27 15.51 -14.25
N THR A 183 2.13 14.51 -14.50
CA THR A 183 2.03 13.68 -15.71
C THR A 183 0.77 12.81 -15.73
N SER A 184 0.38 12.24 -14.58
CA SER A 184 -0.82 11.41 -14.47
C SER A 184 -2.10 12.23 -14.60
N SER A 185 -2.12 13.47 -14.09
CA SER A 185 -3.25 14.38 -14.29
C SER A 185 -3.42 14.74 -15.77
N ILE A 186 -2.32 15.02 -16.49
CA ILE A 186 -2.36 15.28 -17.93
C ILE A 186 -2.86 14.04 -18.70
N LYS A 187 -2.37 12.84 -18.37
CA LYS A 187 -2.85 11.59 -18.98
C LYS A 187 -4.33 11.37 -18.71
N LEU A 188 -4.78 11.61 -17.48
CA LEU A 188 -6.18 11.49 -17.11
C LEU A 188 -7.06 12.47 -17.89
N LEU A 189 -6.63 13.72 -18.07
CA LEU A 189 -7.35 14.70 -18.88
C LEU A 189 -7.44 14.28 -20.36
N ARG A 190 -6.37 13.67 -20.91
CA ARG A 190 -6.32 13.25 -22.32
C ARG A 190 -7.08 11.95 -22.60
N TYR A 191 -6.96 10.96 -21.74
CA TYR A 191 -7.43 9.58 -21.98
C TYR A 191 -8.60 9.17 -21.07
N GLY A 192 -8.99 10.03 -20.13
CA GLY A 192 -10.01 9.75 -19.13
C GLY A 192 -9.64 8.55 -18.23
N THR A 193 -10.67 7.96 -17.64
CA THR A 193 -10.57 6.79 -16.75
C THR A 193 -10.54 5.44 -17.49
N LYS A 194 -10.30 5.46 -18.82
CA LYS A 194 -10.24 4.26 -19.67
C LYS A 194 -8.85 3.60 -19.69
N GLN A 195 -7.88 4.19 -19.00
CA GLN A 195 -6.53 3.64 -18.89
C GLN A 195 -6.58 2.26 -18.22
N LYS A 196 -5.90 1.28 -18.82
CA LYS A 196 -5.73 -0.04 -18.21
C LYS A 196 -4.83 0.09 -16.99
N MET A 197 -5.36 -0.29 -15.83
CA MET A 197 -4.54 -0.64 -14.68
C MET A 197 -4.40 -2.14 -14.72
N ALA A 198 -3.22 -2.65 -15.05
CA ALA A 198 -2.96 -4.10 -15.13
C ALA A 198 -3.46 -4.86 -13.88
N TRP A 199 -3.55 -4.15 -12.75
CA TRP A 199 -3.93 -4.67 -11.45
C TRP A 199 -5.40 -4.45 -11.04
N TYR A 200 -6.08 -3.41 -11.57
CA TYR A 200 -7.44 -3.03 -11.12
C TYR A 200 -8.54 -3.93 -11.68
N ASP A 201 -8.36 -4.47 -12.89
CA ASP A 201 -9.37 -5.33 -13.50
C ASP A 201 -9.47 -6.71 -12.80
N PHE A 202 -8.40 -7.14 -12.12
CA PHE A 202 -8.40 -8.31 -11.22
C PHE A 202 -9.09 -8.01 -9.88
N PHE A 203 -8.95 -6.80 -9.35
CA PHE A 203 -9.63 -6.30 -8.15
C PHE A 203 -10.85 -5.47 -8.50
N LYS A 204 -11.71 -5.95 -9.43
CA LYS A 204 -13.12 -5.57 -9.32
C LYS A 204 -13.52 -5.92 -7.90
N TYR A 205 -13.55 -4.90 -7.05
CA TYR A 205 -14.18 -4.90 -5.76
C TYR A 205 -15.65 -5.20 -6.09
N GLN A 206 -15.97 -6.49 -6.27
CA GLN A 206 -17.30 -6.96 -5.95
C GLN A 206 -17.41 -6.53 -4.51
N SER A 207 -18.18 -5.47 -4.26
CA SER A 207 -18.61 -5.12 -2.92
C SER A 207 -18.88 -6.44 -2.25
N VAL A 208 -18.09 -6.81 -1.23
CA VAL A 208 -18.37 -7.99 -0.43
C VAL A 208 -19.84 -7.83 -0.08
N LYS A 209 -20.70 -8.66 -0.68
CA LYS A 209 -22.09 -8.68 -0.27
C LYS A 209 -21.99 -8.97 1.21
N ALA A 210 -22.54 -8.08 2.04
CA ALA A 210 -22.66 -8.35 3.46
C ALA A 210 -23.16 -9.79 3.60
N PRO A 211 -22.58 -10.60 4.52
CA PRO A 211 -23.07 -11.94 4.73
C PRO A 211 -24.59 -11.85 4.88
N GLN A 212 -25.31 -12.54 3.99
CA GLN A 212 -26.74 -12.70 4.18
C GLN A 212 -26.86 -13.60 5.40
N GLU A 213 -27.28 -13.01 6.52
CA GLU A 213 -27.75 -13.73 7.71
C GLU A 213 -28.86 -14.73 7.33
#